data_AF-A0A5C9B0V8-F1
#
_entry.id   AF-A0A5C9B0V8-F1
#
_cell.length_a   1.000
_cell.length_b   1.000
_cell.length_c   1.000
_cell.angle_alpha   90.00
_cell.angle_beta   90.00
_cell.angle_gamma   90.00
#
_symmetry.space_group_name_H-M   'P 1'
#
loop_
_entity.id
_entity.type
_entity.pdbx_description
1 polymer ?
#
loop_
_entity_poly.entity_id
_entity_poly.type
_entity_poly.pdbx_seq_one_letter_code
_entity_poly.pdbx_strand_id
1 'polypeptide(L)'
;MPNIRKKNRKFQARLTAKGKSLSATFPTREAATQWALDMAQEIRLGKFAAVERARKTTFRQLLNRYAETITPAKRSQRQELQRIRFLSQHPIGNGIVGELTTQDFAELRDELGKGRKPNTVRLYLSVCQHAFQTAISEWGYSTLANPLKGMRKPSVKDNRDRRLSEEEIRQIVGAIRELRKPWFKWLFFFAILFPQRRGEILGTRWSDVDMHMRRLRIGLGKDGMPRHSPLSPDALALLQHMPRSDDGRLFPLTANAVEQCWKGILAKTGIKDLHWHDLRHEGTSRYALILGKDIFKLKVVTGHKDIRSLDRYVNHKAEDVAFELAGGKPPPPPPLPLEDILFKPARQAAEPPAPTPPAPPAQVTTTARVIPFRPPPRLANG
;
A
#
# COMPACT_ATOMS: atom_id res chain seq x y z
N MET A 1 52.45 10.61 -25.51
CA MET A 1 51.58 10.47 -26.70
C MET A 1 50.80 9.16 -26.62
N PRO A 2 49.56 9.11 -27.12
CA PRO A 2 48.79 7.87 -27.13
C PRO A 2 49.41 6.85 -28.08
N ASN A 3 49.55 5.61 -27.62
CA ASN A 3 50.05 4.53 -28.46
C ASN A 3 48.87 3.93 -29.24
N ILE A 4 48.82 4.16 -30.55
CA ILE A 4 47.76 3.65 -31.43
C ILE A 4 48.36 2.58 -32.33
N ARG A 5 47.86 1.35 -32.21
CA ARG A 5 48.31 0.19 -32.98
C ARG A 5 47.17 -0.39 -33.80
N LYS A 6 47.42 -0.73 -35.07
CA LYS A 6 46.45 -1.44 -35.92
C LYS A 6 46.46 -2.95 -35.58
N LYS A 7 45.29 -3.55 -35.32
CA LYS A 7 45.11 -4.99 -35.04
C LYS A 7 43.80 -5.49 -35.68
N ASN A 8 43.87 -6.52 -36.52
CA ASN A 8 42.71 -7.15 -37.19
C ASN A 8 41.71 -6.15 -37.78
N ARG A 9 42.18 -5.26 -38.68
CA ARG A 9 41.39 -4.18 -39.33
C ARG A 9 40.78 -3.13 -38.39
N LYS A 10 41.10 -3.15 -37.10
CA LYS A 10 40.70 -2.13 -36.11
C LYS A 10 41.93 -1.40 -35.55
N PHE A 11 41.72 -0.25 -34.92
CA PHE A 11 42.74 0.56 -34.27
C PHE A 11 42.59 0.47 -32.75
N GLN A 12 43.61 -0.05 -32.08
CA GLN A 12 43.67 -0.09 -30.62
C GLN A 12 44.43 1.15 -30.12
N ALA A 13 43.77 1.98 -29.32
CA ALA A 13 44.42 3.03 -28.55
C ALA A 13 44.78 2.50 -27.16
N ARG A 14 46.01 2.77 -26.71
CA ARG A 14 46.50 2.45 -25.36
C ARG A 14 47.08 3.72 -24.71
N LEU A 15 46.62 3.97 -23.49
CA LEU A 15 47.11 5.03 -22.61
C LEU A 15 47.58 4.41 -21.30
N THR A 16 48.80 4.73 -20.89
CA THR A 16 49.33 4.31 -19.59
C THR A 16 49.37 5.52 -18.67
N ALA A 17 48.73 5.43 -17.51
CA ALA A 17 48.77 6.45 -16.48
C ALA A 17 48.84 5.78 -15.11
N LYS A 18 49.68 6.33 -14.21
CA LYS A 18 49.87 5.81 -12.83
C LYS A 18 50.10 4.28 -12.77
N GLY A 19 50.94 3.75 -13.67
CA GLY A 19 51.29 2.32 -13.71
C GLY A 19 50.20 1.38 -14.27
N LYS A 20 49.04 1.90 -14.68
CA LYS A 20 47.96 1.10 -15.27
C LYS A 20 47.67 1.54 -16.70
N SER A 21 47.44 0.56 -17.59
CA SER A 21 47.11 0.82 -19.00
C SER A 21 45.60 0.72 -19.25
N LEU A 22 45.01 1.79 -19.77
CA LEU A 22 43.69 1.78 -20.40
C LEU A 22 43.86 1.50 -21.89
N SER A 23 43.05 0.60 -22.43
CA SER A 23 42.96 0.43 -23.88
C SER A 23 41.53 0.32 -24.35
N ALA A 24 41.29 0.75 -25.58
CA ALA A 24 40.04 0.58 -26.30
C ALA A 24 40.33 0.38 -27.79
N THR A 25 39.41 -0.26 -28.51
CA THR A 25 39.59 -0.64 -29.91
C THR A 25 38.46 -0.04 -30.74
N PHE A 26 38.82 0.63 -31.84
CA PHE A 26 37.93 1.42 -32.67
C PHE A 26 38.03 1.01 -34.15
N PRO A 27 36.98 1.23 -34.96
CA PRO A 27 37.02 0.94 -36.39
C PRO A 27 37.96 1.89 -37.16
N THR A 28 38.11 3.15 -36.75
CA THR A 28 38.94 4.16 -37.43
C THR A 28 40.08 4.67 -36.56
N ARG A 29 41.16 5.14 -37.20
CA ARG A 29 42.32 5.74 -36.52
C ARG A 29 41.97 7.06 -35.85
N GLU A 30 41.09 7.84 -36.46
CA GLU A 30 40.60 9.11 -35.92
C GLU A 30 39.82 8.88 -34.63
N ALA A 31 38.87 7.94 -34.60
CA ALA A 31 38.13 7.61 -33.38
C ALA A 31 39.05 7.12 -32.25
N ALA A 32 40.06 6.30 -32.59
CA ALA A 32 41.06 5.86 -31.63
C ALA A 32 41.91 7.03 -31.09
N THR A 33 42.27 7.99 -31.95
CA THR A 33 43.01 9.19 -31.55
C THR A 33 42.17 10.10 -30.66
N GLN A 34 40.93 10.39 -31.06
CA GLN A 34 40.02 11.25 -30.31
C GLN A 34 39.74 10.69 -28.93
N TRP A 35 39.38 9.41 -28.84
CA TRP A 35 39.20 8.73 -27.56
C TRP A 35 40.44 8.85 -26.66
N ALA A 36 41.63 8.72 -27.24
CA ALA A 36 42.85 8.79 -26.47
C ALA A 36 43.18 10.23 -26.00
N LEU A 37 42.78 11.25 -26.75
CA LEU A 37 42.87 12.65 -26.32
C LEU A 37 41.89 12.93 -25.17
N ASP A 38 40.62 12.52 -25.31
CA ASP A 38 39.59 12.73 -24.29
C ASP A 38 39.97 12.03 -22.97
N MET A 39 40.44 10.80 -23.03
CA MET A 39 40.93 10.06 -21.87
C MET A 39 42.19 10.68 -21.27
N ALA A 40 43.11 11.19 -22.08
CA ALA A 40 44.28 11.91 -21.58
C ALA A 40 43.88 13.20 -20.85
N GLN A 41 42.85 13.91 -21.31
CA GLN A 41 42.30 15.06 -20.60
C GLN A 41 41.71 14.66 -19.24
N GLU A 42 40.87 13.63 -19.20
CA GLU A 42 40.29 13.13 -17.94
C GLU A 42 41.37 12.65 -16.93
N ILE A 43 42.44 12.02 -17.44
CA ILE A 43 43.61 11.65 -16.64
C ILE A 43 44.32 12.88 -16.09
N ARG A 44 44.52 13.91 -16.93
CA ARG A 44 45.15 15.18 -16.55
C ARG A 44 44.34 15.92 -15.48
N LEU A 45 43.01 15.83 -15.54
CA LEU A 45 42.09 16.34 -14.53
C LEU A 45 42.06 15.48 -13.24
N GLY A 46 42.95 14.49 -13.11
CA GLY A 46 43.06 13.65 -11.91
C GLY A 46 41.98 12.58 -11.79
N LYS A 47 41.09 12.42 -12.78
CA LYS A 47 39.92 11.52 -12.72
C LYS A 47 40.20 10.09 -13.17
N PHE A 48 41.46 9.70 -13.32
CA PHE A 48 41.84 8.36 -13.80
C PHE A 48 41.15 7.21 -13.05
N ALA A 49 41.06 7.28 -11.71
CA ALA A 49 40.41 6.26 -10.90
C ALA A 49 38.90 6.17 -11.16
N ALA A 50 38.24 7.29 -11.49
CA ALA A 50 36.82 7.33 -11.83
C ALA A 50 36.56 6.69 -13.20
N VAL A 51 37.40 7.02 -14.19
CA VAL A 51 37.37 6.40 -15.53
C VAL A 51 37.57 4.88 -15.44
N GLU A 52 38.55 4.42 -14.67
CA GLU A 52 38.81 2.99 -14.50
C GLU A 52 37.62 2.28 -13.83
N ARG A 53 37.05 2.88 -12.77
CA ARG A 53 35.88 2.32 -12.07
C ARG A 53 34.66 2.23 -12.98
N ALA A 54 34.37 3.27 -13.76
CA ALA A 54 33.23 3.30 -14.68
C ALA A 54 33.27 2.19 -15.74
N ARG A 55 34.47 1.77 -16.18
CA ARG A 55 34.65 0.74 -17.22
C ARG A 55 34.73 -0.70 -16.70
N LYS A 56 34.95 -0.89 -15.41
CA LYS A 56 35.07 -2.22 -14.78
C LYS A 56 33.85 -2.62 -13.96
N THR A 57 33.07 -1.63 -13.53
CA THR A 57 31.90 -1.89 -12.67
C THR A 57 30.71 -2.28 -13.52
N THR A 58 30.11 -3.43 -13.23
CA THR A 58 28.80 -3.79 -13.81
C THR A 58 27.68 -3.11 -13.04
N PHE A 59 26.53 -2.92 -13.70
CA PHE A 59 25.38 -2.33 -13.04
C PHE A 59 24.87 -3.17 -11.86
N ARG A 60 24.99 -4.49 -11.93
CA ARG A 60 24.75 -5.43 -10.81
C ARG A 60 25.62 -5.10 -9.60
N GLN A 61 26.93 -4.91 -9.79
CA GLN A 61 27.83 -4.54 -8.68
C GLN A 61 27.43 -3.20 -8.07
N LEU A 62 27.04 -2.24 -8.91
CA LEU A 62 26.56 -0.94 -8.45
C LEU A 62 25.27 -1.06 -7.61
N LEU A 63 24.32 -1.86 -8.08
CA LEU A 63 23.05 -2.13 -7.41
C LEU A 63 23.23 -2.89 -6.09
N ASN A 64 24.16 -3.83 -6.02
CA ASN A 64 24.47 -4.56 -4.79
C ASN A 64 25.04 -3.62 -3.71
N ARG A 65 26.02 -2.78 -4.08
CA ARG A 65 26.54 -1.75 -3.17
C ARG A 65 25.43 -0.81 -2.71
N TYR A 66 24.52 -0.43 -3.59
CA TYR A 66 23.37 0.40 -3.25
C TYR A 66 22.42 -0.28 -2.26
N ALA A 67 22.16 -1.57 -2.44
CA ALA A 67 21.35 -2.38 -1.54
C ALA A 67 21.94 -2.49 -0.12
N GLU A 68 23.27 -2.48 -0.01
CA GLU A 68 24.01 -2.59 1.26
C GLU A 68 24.16 -1.25 1.99
N THR A 69 24.35 -0.17 1.24
CA THR A 69 24.74 1.14 1.83
C THR A 69 23.59 2.12 1.96
N ILE A 70 22.62 2.11 1.03
CA ILE A 70 21.56 3.13 0.96
C ILE A 70 20.19 2.54 1.30
N THR A 71 19.85 1.38 0.75
CA THR A 71 18.55 0.75 0.93
C THR A 71 18.19 0.42 2.40
N PRO A 72 19.13 0.05 3.31
CA PRO A 72 18.78 -0.29 4.70
C PRO A 72 18.20 0.87 5.51
N ALA A 73 18.59 2.10 5.20
CA ALA A 73 18.06 3.30 5.88
C ALA A 73 16.63 3.66 5.44
N LYS A 74 16.08 3.01 4.42
CA LYS A 74 14.77 3.36 3.84
C LYS A 74 13.63 2.54 4.44
N ARG A 75 12.51 3.21 4.70
CA ARG A 75 11.25 2.54 5.08
C ARG A 75 10.75 1.52 4.04
N SER A 76 11.08 1.71 2.77
CA SER A 76 10.72 0.82 1.66
C SER A 76 11.78 -0.24 1.34
N GLN A 77 12.71 -0.51 2.26
CA GLN A 77 13.84 -1.44 2.07
C GLN A 77 13.39 -2.76 1.45
N ARG A 78 12.38 -3.43 2.04
CA ARG A 78 11.92 -4.75 1.58
C ARG A 78 11.50 -4.77 0.11
N GLN A 79 10.68 -3.81 -0.33
CA GLN A 79 10.24 -3.75 -1.73
C GLN A 79 11.36 -3.28 -2.66
N GLU A 80 12.23 -2.39 -2.21
CA GLU A 80 13.38 -1.92 -2.99
C GLU A 80 14.39 -3.05 -3.24
N LEU A 81 14.70 -3.87 -2.22
CA LEU A 81 15.57 -5.05 -2.36
C LEU A 81 15.02 -6.06 -3.39
N GLN A 82 13.71 -6.27 -3.44
CA GLN A 82 13.11 -7.15 -4.48
C GLN A 82 13.34 -6.59 -5.89
N ARG A 83 13.22 -5.27 -6.08
CA ARG A 83 13.51 -4.63 -7.37
C ARG A 83 14.98 -4.73 -7.72
N ILE A 84 15.86 -4.48 -6.76
CA ILE A 84 17.31 -4.60 -6.94
C ILE A 84 17.70 -6.02 -7.33
N ARG A 85 17.16 -7.03 -6.66
CA ARG A 85 17.41 -8.45 -7.01
C ARG A 85 17.00 -8.76 -8.44
N PHE A 86 15.80 -8.33 -8.84
CA PHE A 86 15.33 -8.49 -10.22
C PHE A 86 16.28 -7.79 -11.21
N LEU A 87 16.59 -6.51 -11.01
CA LEU A 87 17.46 -5.73 -11.89
C LEU A 87 18.88 -6.31 -11.98
N SER A 88 19.36 -6.88 -10.88
CA SER A 88 20.66 -7.54 -10.81
C SER A 88 20.68 -8.81 -11.66
N GLN A 89 19.62 -9.60 -11.65
CA GLN A 89 19.50 -10.84 -12.43
C GLN A 89 19.17 -10.58 -13.91
N HIS A 90 18.52 -9.46 -14.21
CA HIS A 90 18.20 -9.03 -15.56
C HIS A 90 19.45 -8.76 -16.42
N PRO A 91 19.42 -8.96 -17.76
CA PRO A 91 20.57 -8.68 -18.65
C PRO A 91 21.19 -7.29 -18.46
N ILE A 92 20.37 -6.27 -18.18
CA ILE A 92 20.85 -4.90 -17.89
C ILE A 92 21.83 -4.83 -16.71
N GLY A 93 21.73 -5.75 -15.74
CA GLY A 93 22.65 -5.84 -14.61
C GLY A 93 24.06 -6.24 -15.02
N ASN A 94 24.23 -6.94 -16.15
CA ASN A 94 25.56 -7.33 -16.66
C ASN A 94 26.25 -6.19 -17.42
N GLY A 95 25.50 -5.17 -17.84
CA GLY A 95 26.06 -4.02 -18.55
C GLY A 95 27.07 -3.24 -17.71
N ILE A 96 28.12 -2.76 -18.37
CA ILE A 96 29.12 -1.89 -17.74
C ILE A 96 28.52 -0.50 -17.53
N VAL A 97 28.64 0.06 -16.33
CA VAL A 97 27.95 1.32 -15.98
C VAL A 97 28.36 2.51 -16.86
N GLY A 98 29.59 2.50 -17.39
CA GLY A 98 30.07 3.52 -18.34
C GLY A 98 29.60 3.34 -19.78
N GLU A 99 28.96 2.21 -20.11
CA GLU A 99 28.48 1.89 -21.46
C GLU A 99 26.95 1.88 -21.54
N LEU A 100 26.26 1.83 -20.40
CA LEU A 100 24.80 1.89 -20.35
C LEU A 100 24.27 3.28 -20.74
N THR A 101 23.33 3.28 -21.67
CA THR A 101 22.73 4.44 -22.29
C THR A 101 21.28 4.64 -21.86
N THR A 102 20.72 5.80 -22.18
CA THR A 102 19.28 6.07 -22.01
C THR A 102 18.41 5.05 -22.76
N GLN A 103 18.89 4.53 -23.91
CA GLN A 103 18.15 3.56 -24.72
C GLN A 103 17.99 2.21 -23.99
N ASP A 104 19.04 1.71 -23.33
CA ASP A 104 18.98 0.45 -22.56
C ASP A 104 17.89 0.50 -21.48
N PHE A 105 17.75 1.66 -20.81
CA PHE A 105 16.70 1.85 -19.80
C PHE A 105 15.32 2.09 -20.40
N ALA A 106 15.22 2.55 -21.66
CA ALA A 106 13.96 2.69 -22.38
C ALA A 106 13.42 1.33 -22.79
N GLU A 107 14.30 0.45 -23.28
CA GLU A 107 13.98 -0.95 -23.58
C GLU A 107 13.53 -1.69 -22.31
N LEU A 108 14.28 -1.52 -21.21
CA LEU A 108 13.85 -2.06 -19.90
C LEU A 108 12.47 -1.52 -19.47
N ARG A 109 12.21 -0.21 -19.63
CA ARG A 109 10.91 0.38 -19.30
C ARG A 109 9.79 -0.29 -20.10
N ASP A 110 9.99 -0.46 -21.39
CA ASP A 110 8.98 -0.97 -22.32
C ASP A 110 8.74 -2.48 -22.10
N GLU A 111 9.80 -3.25 -21.83
CA GLU A 111 9.70 -4.64 -21.39
C GLU A 111 8.91 -4.77 -20.08
N LEU A 112 9.29 -4.01 -19.05
CA LEU A 112 8.59 -4.03 -17.77
C LEU A 112 7.12 -3.61 -17.91
N GLY A 113 6.83 -2.70 -18.84
CA GLY A 113 5.50 -2.19 -19.14
C GLY A 113 4.52 -3.25 -19.67
N LYS A 114 4.99 -4.32 -20.31
CA LYS A 114 4.14 -5.40 -20.85
C LYS A 114 3.41 -6.21 -19.78
N GLY A 115 3.87 -6.18 -18.53
CA GLY A 115 3.31 -7.00 -17.44
C GLY A 115 3.17 -6.29 -16.09
N ARG A 116 3.45 -4.98 -16.02
CA ARG A 116 3.44 -4.23 -14.75
C ARG A 116 2.69 -2.91 -14.87
N LYS A 117 2.03 -2.51 -13.79
CA LYS A 117 1.39 -1.20 -13.68
C LYS A 117 2.41 -0.06 -13.86
N PRO A 118 2.03 1.10 -14.43
CA PRO A 118 2.92 2.23 -14.67
C PRO A 118 3.74 2.67 -13.45
N ASN A 119 3.11 2.73 -12.26
CA ASN A 119 3.80 3.10 -11.03
C ASN A 119 4.87 2.08 -10.63
N THR A 120 4.63 0.79 -10.87
CA THR A 120 5.62 -0.25 -10.62
C THR A 120 6.85 -0.03 -11.49
N VAL A 121 6.67 0.14 -12.80
CA VAL A 121 7.78 0.44 -13.74
C VAL A 121 8.54 1.69 -13.32
N ARG A 122 7.83 2.76 -12.98
CA ARG A 122 8.41 4.02 -12.47
C ARG A 122 9.30 3.78 -11.25
N LEU A 123 8.90 2.92 -10.32
CA LEU A 123 9.68 2.60 -9.13
C LEU A 123 10.95 1.82 -9.45
N TYR A 124 10.94 0.89 -10.42
CA TYR A 124 12.15 0.24 -10.92
C TYR A 124 13.14 1.26 -11.48
N LEU A 125 12.69 2.12 -12.39
CA LEU A 125 13.54 3.16 -12.98
C LEU A 125 14.02 4.18 -11.93
N SER A 126 13.22 4.44 -10.89
CA SER A 126 13.64 5.33 -9.79
C SER A 126 14.81 4.75 -9.00
N VAL A 127 14.86 3.43 -8.80
CA VAL A 127 16.00 2.77 -8.16
C VAL A 127 17.24 2.92 -9.03
N CYS A 128 17.14 2.62 -10.33
CA CYS A 128 18.25 2.77 -11.27
C CYS A 128 18.80 4.21 -11.26
N GLN A 129 17.91 5.19 -11.42
CA GLN A 129 18.30 6.61 -11.46
C GLN A 129 19.01 7.04 -10.18
N HIS A 130 18.51 6.65 -9.01
CA HIS A 130 19.12 7.04 -7.74
C HIS A 130 20.43 6.30 -7.47
N ALA A 131 20.56 5.03 -7.90
CA ALA A 131 21.81 4.29 -7.81
C ALA A 131 22.92 4.97 -8.64
N PHE A 132 22.64 5.37 -9.89
CA PHE A 132 23.58 6.16 -10.70
C PHE A 132 23.90 7.51 -10.05
N GLN A 133 22.87 8.21 -9.54
CA GLN A 133 23.08 9.51 -8.90
C GLN A 133 24.01 9.40 -7.69
N THR A 134 23.78 8.42 -6.82
CA THR A 134 24.61 8.15 -5.63
C THR A 134 26.03 7.77 -6.04
N ALA A 135 26.18 6.95 -7.08
CA ALA A 135 27.49 6.56 -7.59
C ALA A 135 28.32 7.77 -8.04
N ILE A 136 27.68 8.69 -8.76
CA ILE A 136 28.30 9.91 -9.29
C ILE A 136 28.66 10.87 -8.15
N SER A 137 27.75 11.09 -7.19
CA SER A 137 27.93 12.07 -6.12
C SER A 137 28.85 11.59 -5.00
N GLU A 138 28.81 10.31 -4.65
CA GLU A 138 29.40 9.82 -3.39
C GLU A 138 30.42 8.70 -3.57
N TRP A 139 30.33 7.90 -4.64
CA TRP A 139 31.22 6.73 -4.83
C TRP A 139 32.33 6.97 -5.86
N GLY A 140 32.53 8.25 -6.20
CA GLY A 140 33.59 8.72 -7.07
C GLY A 140 33.42 8.37 -8.54
N TYR A 141 32.22 7.99 -9.02
CA TYR A 141 31.95 7.78 -10.44
C TYR A 141 31.68 9.12 -11.16
N SER A 142 32.49 10.13 -10.86
CA SER A 142 32.27 11.52 -11.29
C SER A 142 32.36 11.73 -12.80
N THR A 143 32.87 10.75 -13.55
CA THR A 143 32.95 10.76 -15.02
C THR A 143 31.71 10.17 -15.69
N LEU A 144 30.79 9.56 -14.92
CA LEU A 144 29.54 9.06 -15.46
C LEU A 144 28.53 10.20 -15.59
N ALA A 145 27.75 10.16 -16.67
CA ALA A 145 26.44 10.79 -16.71
C ALA A 145 25.39 9.82 -16.18
N ASN A 146 24.29 10.34 -15.63
CA ASN A 146 23.16 9.51 -15.24
C ASN A 146 22.27 9.26 -16.48
N PRO A 147 22.21 8.04 -17.03
CA PRO A 147 21.47 7.76 -18.26
C PRO A 147 19.94 7.87 -18.10
N LEU A 148 19.44 7.91 -16.85
CA LEU A 148 18.01 8.12 -16.58
C LEU A 148 17.66 9.58 -16.29
N LYS A 149 18.64 10.50 -16.29
CA LYS A 149 18.38 11.93 -16.11
C LYS A 149 17.63 12.46 -17.34
N GLY A 150 16.45 13.05 -17.11
CA GLY A 150 15.59 13.57 -18.18
C GLY A 150 14.77 12.49 -18.93
N MET A 151 14.96 11.20 -18.63
CA MET A 151 14.14 10.15 -19.22
C MET A 151 12.66 10.29 -18.82
N ARG A 152 11.77 10.25 -19.81
CA ARG A 152 10.32 10.19 -19.57
C ARG A 152 9.94 8.85 -18.94
N LYS A 153 9.40 8.92 -17.72
CA LYS A 153 8.84 7.77 -17.00
C LYS A 153 7.34 7.62 -17.29
N PRO A 154 6.77 6.41 -17.13
CA PRO A 154 5.34 6.21 -17.26
C PRO A 154 4.55 7.14 -16.34
N SER A 155 3.50 7.77 -16.87
CA SER A 155 2.60 8.60 -16.08
C SER A 155 1.78 7.73 -15.14
N VAL A 156 1.64 8.17 -13.89
CA VAL A 156 0.83 7.49 -12.88
C VAL A 156 -0.41 8.33 -12.66
N LYS A 157 -1.53 7.93 -13.26
CA LYS A 157 -2.85 8.45 -12.94
C LYS A 157 -3.45 7.51 -11.91
N ASP A 158 -3.20 7.75 -10.63
CA ASP A 158 -3.82 6.97 -9.55
C ASP A 158 -4.56 7.91 -8.61
N ASN A 159 -5.64 8.47 -9.15
CA ASN A 159 -6.60 9.26 -8.42
C ASN A 159 -7.91 8.46 -8.42
N ARG A 160 -8.07 7.53 -7.47
CA ARG A 160 -9.37 6.89 -7.24
C ARG A 160 -10.26 7.87 -6.47
N ASP A 161 -11.48 8.05 -6.96
CA ASP A 161 -12.53 8.86 -6.31
C ASP A 161 -13.71 7.97 -5.86
N ARG A 162 -13.42 6.69 -5.63
CA ARG A 162 -14.39 5.69 -5.19
C ARG A 162 -14.88 6.01 -3.79
N ARG A 163 -16.20 6.21 -3.65
CA ARG A 163 -16.90 6.46 -2.38
C ARG A 163 -17.89 5.35 -2.07
N LEU A 164 -18.10 5.09 -0.79
CA LEU A 164 -19.08 4.10 -0.32
C LEU A 164 -20.50 4.62 -0.51
N SER A 165 -21.39 3.79 -1.06
CA SER A 165 -22.83 4.06 -0.99
C SER A 165 -23.42 3.60 0.36
N GLU A 166 -24.58 4.11 0.72
CA GLU A 166 -25.28 3.66 1.93
C GLU A 166 -25.63 2.18 1.90
N GLU A 167 -26.01 1.66 0.72
CA GLU A 167 -26.30 0.24 0.54
C GLU A 167 -25.05 -0.61 0.72
N GLU A 168 -23.90 -0.18 0.19
CA GLU A 168 -22.63 -0.87 0.41
C GLU A 168 -22.23 -0.86 1.88
N ILE A 169 -22.45 0.25 2.60
CA ILE A 169 -22.22 0.31 4.04
C ILE A 169 -23.09 -0.73 4.75
N ARG A 170 -24.39 -0.81 4.44
CA ARG A 170 -25.29 -1.81 5.03
C ARG A 170 -24.81 -3.25 4.75
N GLN A 171 -24.44 -3.56 3.52
CA GLN A 171 -23.94 -4.88 3.13
C GLN A 171 -22.63 -5.24 3.86
N ILE A 172 -21.69 -4.30 3.95
CA ILE A 172 -20.43 -4.48 4.66
C ILE A 172 -20.68 -4.69 6.14
N VAL A 173 -21.54 -3.89 6.77
CA VAL A 173 -21.90 -4.02 8.18
C VAL A 173 -22.56 -5.38 8.45
N GLY A 174 -23.48 -5.82 7.58
CA GLY A 174 -24.07 -7.16 7.65
C GLY A 174 -23.01 -8.27 7.63
N ALA A 175 -22.08 -8.21 6.68
CA ALA A 175 -20.97 -9.16 6.59
C ALA A 175 -20.04 -9.13 7.82
N ILE A 176 -19.75 -7.93 8.35
CA ILE A 176 -18.92 -7.73 9.54
C ILE A 176 -19.54 -8.39 10.78
N ARG A 177 -20.87 -8.33 10.94
CA ARG A 177 -21.57 -8.92 12.09
C ARG A 177 -21.44 -10.43 12.18
N GLU A 178 -21.16 -11.10 11.07
CA GLU A 178 -20.93 -12.54 11.01
C GLU A 178 -19.45 -12.93 11.22
N LEU A 179 -18.54 -11.97 11.30
CA LEU A 179 -17.12 -12.26 11.49
C LEU A 179 -16.81 -12.67 12.93
N ARG A 180 -16.03 -13.75 13.06
CA ARG A 180 -15.36 -14.12 14.33
C ARG A 180 -14.09 -13.28 14.58
N LYS A 181 -14.10 -12.00 14.19
CA LYS A 181 -12.96 -11.07 14.28
C LYS A 181 -13.39 -9.81 15.04
N PRO A 182 -13.33 -9.82 16.39
CA PRO A 182 -13.99 -8.80 17.22
C PRO A 182 -13.47 -7.37 16.98
N TRP A 183 -12.21 -7.22 16.56
CA TRP A 183 -11.57 -5.94 16.31
C TRP A 183 -11.92 -5.30 14.97
N PHE A 184 -12.32 -6.09 13.98
CA PHE A 184 -12.48 -5.59 12.61
C PHE A 184 -13.66 -4.62 12.49
N LYS A 185 -14.75 -4.89 13.21
CA LYS A 185 -15.93 -4.02 13.23
C LYS A 185 -15.58 -2.61 13.72
N TRP A 186 -14.82 -2.50 14.81
CA TRP A 186 -14.34 -1.23 15.35
C TRP A 186 -13.41 -0.53 14.37
N LEU A 187 -12.47 -1.28 13.78
CA LEU A 187 -11.51 -0.73 12.84
C LEU A 187 -12.19 -0.16 11.58
N PHE A 188 -13.23 -0.81 11.06
CA PHE A 188 -13.95 -0.35 9.87
C PHE A 188 -14.54 1.05 10.08
N PHE A 189 -15.33 1.24 11.14
CA PHE A 189 -15.92 2.54 11.44
C PHE A 189 -14.86 3.58 11.82
N PHE A 190 -13.86 3.19 12.62
CA PHE A 190 -12.78 4.09 12.99
C PHE A 190 -11.99 4.58 11.77
N ALA A 191 -11.77 3.73 10.76
CA ALA A 191 -11.07 4.14 9.54
C ALA A 191 -11.81 5.21 8.73
N ILE A 192 -13.14 5.28 8.83
CA ILE A 192 -13.97 6.32 8.20
C ILE A 192 -14.01 7.57 9.09
N LEU A 193 -14.24 7.39 10.40
CA LEU A 193 -14.34 8.49 11.37
C LEU A 193 -13.00 9.18 11.66
N PHE A 194 -11.89 8.51 11.39
CA PHE A 194 -10.55 9.00 11.61
C PHE A 194 -9.69 8.66 10.37
N PRO A 195 -9.78 9.47 9.29
CA PRO A 195 -9.27 9.15 7.96
C PRO A 195 -7.74 9.22 7.86
N GLN A 196 -7.04 8.39 8.63
CA GLN A 196 -5.59 8.22 8.61
C GLN A 196 -5.16 7.06 7.71
N ARG A 197 -3.86 6.96 7.41
CA ARG A 197 -3.38 5.80 6.65
C ARG A 197 -3.56 4.54 7.49
N ARG A 198 -3.91 3.41 6.87
CA ARG A 198 -4.07 2.11 7.56
C ARG A 198 -2.91 1.80 8.52
N GLY A 199 -1.66 1.98 8.07
CA GLY A 199 -0.49 1.75 8.90
C GLY A 199 -0.34 2.71 10.08
N GLU A 200 -0.84 3.94 9.95
CA GLU A 200 -0.89 4.91 11.05
C GLU A 200 -1.95 4.51 12.07
N ILE A 201 -3.15 4.13 11.63
CA ILE A 201 -4.22 3.64 12.52
C ILE A 201 -3.75 2.40 13.31
N LEU A 202 -3.20 1.40 12.61
CA LEU A 202 -2.72 0.16 13.25
C LEU A 202 -1.49 0.37 14.14
N GLY A 203 -0.80 1.51 14.03
CA GLY A 203 0.33 1.88 14.87
C GLY A 203 -0.05 2.60 16.16
N THR A 204 -1.33 2.94 16.36
CA THR A 204 -1.78 3.72 17.51
C THR A 204 -1.99 2.87 18.76
N ARG A 205 -1.72 3.46 19.92
CA ARG A 205 -1.88 2.87 21.25
C ARG A 205 -2.86 3.67 22.10
N TRP A 206 -3.43 3.05 23.13
CA TRP A 206 -4.36 3.74 24.02
C TRP A 206 -3.71 4.93 24.73
N SER A 207 -2.41 4.88 24.98
CA SER A 207 -1.59 5.99 25.47
C SER A 207 -1.48 7.18 24.50
N ASP A 208 -1.85 7.03 23.23
CA ASP A 208 -1.88 8.11 22.24
C ASP A 208 -3.22 8.85 22.20
N VAL A 209 -4.25 8.32 22.89
CA VAL A 209 -5.60 8.90 22.94
C VAL A 209 -5.68 9.91 24.08
N ASP A 210 -5.99 11.15 23.73
CA ASP A 210 -6.29 12.21 24.67
C ASP A 210 -7.79 12.50 24.59
N MET A 211 -8.57 11.87 25.46
CA MET A 211 -10.04 12.00 25.49
C MET A 211 -10.47 13.41 25.92
N HIS A 212 -9.67 14.10 26.75
CA HIS A 212 -9.98 15.44 27.23
C HIS A 212 -9.80 16.48 26.12
N MET A 213 -8.64 16.47 25.46
CA MET A 213 -8.38 17.36 24.31
C MET A 213 -8.95 16.83 22.99
N ARG A 214 -9.65 15.68 23.01
CA ARG A 214 -10.32 15.05 21.86
C ARG A 214 -9.41 14.90 20.65
N ARG A 215 -8.23 14.34 20.86
CA ARG A 215 -7.22 14.17 19.81
C ARG A 215 -6.47 12.86 19.96
N LEU A 216 -5.98 12.36 18.83
CA LEU A 216 -5.11 11.19 18.79
C LEU A 216 -3.73 11.59 18.27
N ARG A 217 -2.68 11.16 18.97
CA ARG A 217 -1.30 11.30 18.51
C ARG A 217 -0.99 10.25 17.43
N ILE A 218 -0.40 10.69 16.31
CA ILE A 218 -0.03 9.84 15.18
C ILE A 218 1.45 10.01 14.86
N GLY A 219 2.16 8.88 14.72
CA GLY A 219 3.55 8.81 14.28
C GLY A 219 4.47 8.30 15.38
N LEU A 220 5.63 7.77 14.97
CA LEU A 220 6.67 7.31 15.88
C LEU A 220 7.45 8.52 16.40
N GLY A 221 7.45 8.74 17.71
CA GLY A 221 8.37 9.68 18.34
C GLY A 221 9.79 9.11 18.34
N LYS A 222 10.69 9.71 17.54
CA LYS A 222 11.98 10.23 18.00
C LYS A 222 12.73 11.09 16.95
N ASP A 223 12.43 11.00 15.65
CA ASP A 223 13.00 11.88 14.59
C ASP A 223 12.00 12.23 13.46
N GLY A 224 10.72 12.28 13.80
CA GLY A 224 9.66 12.69 12.88
C GLY A 224 8.49 13.20 13.69
N MET A 225 8.35 14.53 13.75
CA MET A 225 7.43 15.22 14.65
C MET A 225 6.05 14.54 14.68
N PRO A 226 5.65 13.96 15.83
CA PRO A 226 4.31 13.39 15.95
C PRO A 226 3.29 14.49 15.70
N ARG A 227 2.18 14.13 15.05
CA ARG A 227 1.08 15.07 14.83
C ARG A 227 -0.12 14.64 15.66
N HIS A 228 -0.96 15.61 16.01
CA HIS A 228 -2.26 15.35 16.56
C HIS A 228 -3.31 15.52 15.48
N SER A 229 -4.26 14.59 15.43
CA SER A 229 -5.47 14.71 14.61
C SER A 229 -6.68 14.68 15.54
N PRO A 230 -7.67 15.56 15.32
CA PRO A 230 -8.86 15.63 16.16
C PRO A 230 -9.71 14.36 16.01
N LEU A 231 -10.41 14.01 17.09
CA LEU A 231 -11.40 12.95 17.14
C LEU A 231 -12.80 13.58 17.10
N SER A 232 -13.63 13.14 16.16
CA SER A 232 -15.05 13.55 16.12
C SER A 232 -15.81 12.98 17.33
N PRO A 233 -16.99 13.54 17.67
CA PRO A 233 -17.87 12.96 18.69
C PRO A 233 -18.15 11.46 18.47
N ASP A 234 -18.43 11.07 17.23
CA ASP A 234 -18.63 9.67 16.83
C ASP A 234 -17.39 8.80 17.06
N ALA A 235 -16.19 9.32 16.76
CA ALA A 235 -14.95 8.60 17.00
C ALA A 235 -14.71 8.40 18.50
N LEU A 236 -15.02 9.39 19.33
CA LEU A 236 -14.94 9.30 20.79
C LEU A 236 -15.95 8.29 21.34
N ALA A 237 -17.20 8.33 20.87
CA ALA A 237 -18.22 7.36 21.26
C ALA A 237 -17.79 5.93 20.90
N LEU A 238 -17.22 5.74 19.71
CA LEU A 238 -16.67 4.45 19.30
C LEU A 238 -15.53 3.99 20.23
N LEU A 239 -14.59 4.88 20.56
CA LEU A 239 -13.48 4.57 21.46
C LEU A 239 -13.94 4.28 22.91
N GLN A 240 -15.02 4.89 23.38
CA GLN A 240 -15.57 4.63 24.72
C GLN A 240 -16.13 3.21 24.85
N HIS A 241 -16.71 2.66 23.78
CA HIS A 241 -17.31 1.32 23.78
C HIS A 241 -16.37 0.22 23.26
N MET A 242 -15.24 0.61 22.67
CA MET A 242 -14.26 -0.35 22.14
C MET A 242 -13.57 -1.11 23.28
N PRO A 243 -13.40 -2.44 23.18
CA PRO A 243 -12.60 -3.19 24.14
C PRO A 243 -11.14 -2.69 24.17
N ARG A 244 -10.48 -2.86 25.31
CA ARG A 244 -9.04 -2.59 25.46
C ARG A 244 -8.26 -3.85 25.09
N SER A 245 -7.19 -3.72 24.30
CA SER A 245 -6.30 -4.85 24.02
C SER A 245 -5.23 -4.96 25.10
N ASP A 246 -4.81 -6.18 25.39
CA ASP A 246 -3.82 -6.46 26.46
C ASP A 246 -2.45 -5.83 26.17
N ASP A 247 -2.10 -5.71 24.89
CA ASP A 247 -0.82 -5.12 24.44
C ASP A 247 -0.85 -3.59 24.30
N GLY A 248 -1.97 -2.96 24.69
CA GLY A 248 -2.18 -1.51 24.68
C GLY A 248 -2.38 -0.88 23.31
N ARG A 249 -2.46 -1.64 22.22
CA ARG A 249 -2.82 -1.12 20.88
C ARG A 249 -4.29 -0.71 20.82
N LEU A 250 -4.66 0.25 19.96
CA LEU A 250 -6.10 0.48 19.68
C LEU A 250 -6.68 -0.71 18.93
N PHE A 251 -5.92 -1.23 17.97
CA PHE A 251 -6.32 -2.36 17.13
C PHE A 251 -5.18 -3.40 17.09
N PRO A 252 -5.28 -4.53 17.79
CA PRO A 252 -4.29 -5.60 17.76
C PRO A 252 -4.40 -6.44 16.47
N LEU A 253 -4.33 -5.77 15.32
CA LEU A 253 -4.44 -6.36 13.98
C LEU A 253 -3.20 -6.05 13.15
N THR A 254 -2.73 -7.05 12.39
CA THR A 254 -1.67 -6.82 11.40
C THR A 254 -2.26 -6.24 10.11
N ALA A 255 -1.46 -5.50 9.34
CA ALA A 255 -1.90 -4.98 8.04
C ALA A 255 -2.37 -6.08 7.08
N ASN A 256 -1.74 -7.27 7.13
CA ASN A 256 -2.15 -8.43 6.34
C ASN A 256 -3.50 -8.99 6.81
N ALA A 257 -3.72 -9.10 8.13
CA ALA A 257 -5.01 -9.56 8.66
C ALA A 257 -6.17 -8.65 8.22
N VAL A 258 -5.96 -7.33 8.24
CA VAL A 258 -6.95 -6.36 7.73
C VAL A 258 -7.21 -6.59 6.25
N GLU A 259 -6.17 -6.77 5.44
CA GLU A 259 -6.33 -6.98 4.00
C GLU A 259 -7.07 -8.28 3.66
N GLN A 260 -6.74 -9.39 4.32
CA GLN A 260 -7.41 -10.67 4.09
C GLN A 260 -8.88 -10.62 4.53
N CYS A 261 -9.15 -10.02 5.69
CA CYS A 261 -10.52 -9.85 6.18
C CYS A 261 -11.34 -8.96 5.24
N TRP A 262 -10.76 -7.85 4.75
CA TRP A 262 -11.42 -6.98 3.79
C TRP A 262 -11.73 -7.69 2.47
N LYS A 263 -10.77 -8.45 1.92
CA LYS A 263 -11.01 -9.27 0.70
C LYS A 263 -12.15 -10.28 0.90
N GLY A 264 -12.20 -10.93 2.06
CA GLY A 264 -13.28 -11.87 2.39
C GLY A 264 -14.66 -11.19 2.44
N ILE A 265 -14.75 -9.99 3.04
CA ILE A 265 -15.98 -9.21 3.09
C ILE A 265 -16.45 -8.82 1.67
N LEU A 266 -15.53 -8.34 0.82
CA LEU A 266 -15.88 -7.95 -0.54
C LEU A 266 -16.31 -9.15 -1.39
N ALA A 267 -15.63 -10.29 -1.23
CA ALA A 267 -16.01 -11.52 -1.91
C ALA A 267 -17.42 -11.98 -1.50
N LYS A 268 -17.76 -11.86 -0.21
CA LYS A 268 -19.08 -12.23 0.31
C LYS A 268 -20.19 -11.28 -0.10
N THR A 269 -19.92 -9.97 -0.10
CA THR A 269 -20.90 -8.92 -0.44
C THR A 269 -21.06 -8.74 -1.95
N GLY A 270 -20.11 -9.23 -2.74
CA GLY A 270 -20.10 -9.02 -4.20
C GLY A 270 -19.71 -7.61 -4.61
N ILE A 271 -19.31 -6.74 -3.66
CA ILE A 271 -18.90 -5.37 -3.94
C ILE A 271 -17.62 -5.38 -4.77
N LYS A 272 -17.70 -4.77 -5.95
CA LYS A 272 -16.58 -4.66 -6.89
C LYS A 272 -15.85 -3.34 -6.72
N ASP A 273 -14.57 -3.38 -7.04
CA ASP A 273 -13.70 -2.21 -7.14
C ASP A 273 -13.75 -1.29 -5.91
N LEU A 274 -13.62 -1.87 -4.72
CA LEU A 274 -13.49 -1.13 -3.46
C LEU A 274 -12.25 -1.61 -2.71
N HIS A 275 -11.37 -0.69 -2.31
CA HIS A 275 -10.17 -0.99 -1.56
C HIS A 275 -10.26 -0.45 -0.14
N TRP A 276 -9.49 -1.02 0.79
CA TRP A 276 -9.44 -0.52 2.17
C TRP A 276 -9.03 0.97 2.23
N HIS A 277 -8.19 1.41 1.28
CA HIS A 277 -7.78 2.81 1.21
C HIS A 277 -8.93 3.75 0.84
N ASP A 278 -9.96 3.25 0.15
CA ASP A 278 -11.14 4.03 -0.21
C ASP A 278 -11.94 4.44 1.05
N LEU A 279 -11.76 3.77 2.21
CA LEU A 279 -12.33 4.21 3.49
C LEU A 279 -11.74 5.54 3.98
N ARG A 280 -10.44 5.78 3.72
CA ARG A 280 -9.81 7.08 4.00
C ARG A 280 -10.37 8.15 3.06
N HIS A 281 -10.62 7.81 1.80
CA HIS A 281 -11.25 8.71 0.83
C HIS A 281 -12.69 9.06 1.26
N GLU A 282 -13.46 8.08 1.71
CA GLU A 282 -14.82 8.28 2.22
C GLU A 282 -14.80 9.19 3.47
N GLY A 283 -13.98 8.86 4.46
CA GLY A 283 -13.84 9.69 5.66
C GLY A 283 -13.41 11.12 5.33
N THR A 284 -12.44 11.30 4.42
CA THR A 284 -12.00 12.63 3.98
C THR A 284 -13.14 13.41 3.30
N SER A 285 -13.91 12.75 2.43
CA SER A 285 -15.08 13.35 1.77
C SER A 285 -16.15 13.79 2.78
N ARG A 286 -16.41 12.97 3.80
CA ARG A 286 -17.36 13.31 4.88
C ARG A 286 -16.90 14.50 5.69
N TYR A 287 -15.62 14.55 6.09
CA TYR A 287 -15.06 15.69 6.81
C TYR A 287 -15.05 16.97 5.96
N ALA A 288 -14.87 16.86 4.65
CA ALA A 288 -14.99 18.02 3.77
C ALA A 288 -16.39 18.64 3.89
N LEU A 289 -17.46 17.85 3.90
CA LEU A 289 -18.82 18.37 4.10
C LEU A 289 -19.02 18.95 5.52
N ILE A 290 -18.58 18.25 6.56
CA ILE A 290 -18.72 18.68 7.97
C ILE A 290 -18.00 20.01 8.23
N LEU A 291 -16.86 20.24 7.57
CA LEU A 291 -16.01 21.40 7.80
C LEU A 291 -16.27 22.53 6.79
N GLY A 292 -17.36 22.48 6.01
CA GLY A 292 -17.68 23.49 5.01
C GLY A 292 -16.62 23.59 3.91
N LYS A 293 -16.08 22.44 3.50
CA LYS A 293 -15.02 22.28 2.51
C LYS A 293 -13.77 23.14 2.81
N ASP A 294 -13.51 23.44 4.08
CA ASP A 294 -12.31 24.14 4.52
C ASP A 294 -11.08 23.21 4.40
N ILE A 295 -10.26 23.49 3.38
CA ILE A 295 -9.10 22.65 3.05
C ILE A 295 -8.03 22.66 4.14
N PHE A 296 -7.91 23.73 4.93
CA PHE A 296 -6.91 23.84 5.99
C PHE A 296 -7.32 23.02 7.21
N LYS A 297 -8.60 23.08 7.61
CA LYS A 297 -9.13 22.19 8.64
C LYS A 297 -9.06 20.74 8.20
N LEU A 298 -9.40 20.45 6.93
CA LEU A 298 -9.30 19.10 6.37
C LEU A 298 -7.87 18.56 6.38
N LYS A 299 -6.86 19.42 6.14
CA LYS A 299 -5.44 19.08 6.25
C LYS A 299 -5.07 18.64 7.66
N VAL A 300 -5.54 19.37 8.68
CA VAL A 300 -5.32 19.03 10.09
C VAL A 300 -5.96 17.68 10.43
N VAL A 301 -7.20 17.44 10.00
CA VAL A 301 -7.89 16.15 10.19
C VAL A 301 -7.11 15.02 9.53
N THR A 302 -6.79 15.13 8.25
CA THR A 302 -6.29 13.99 7.44
C THR A 302 -4.77 13.79 7.47
N GLY A 303 -4.02 14.78 7.99
CA GLY A 303 -2.56 14.74 8.06
C GLY A 303 -1.86 14.79 6.69
N HIS A 304 -2.48 15.37 5.66
CA HIS A 304 -1.81 15.55 4.37
C HIS A 304 -0.72 16.63 4.48
N LYS A 305 0.47 16.35 3.92
CA LYS A 305 1.54 17.34 3.83
C LYS A 305 1.25 18.38 2.75
N ASP A 306 0.87 17.89 1.57
CA ASP A 306 0.53 18.70 0.40
C ASP A 306 -0.99 18.89 0.29
N ILE A 307 -1.40 20.15 0.23
CA ILE A 307 -2.79 20.59 0.11
C ILE A 307 -3.37 20.23 -1.26
N ARG A 308 -2.55 20.16 -2.32
CA ARG A 308 -3.03 19.81 -3.67
C ARG A 308 -3.69 18.44 -3.73
N SER A 309 -3.30 17.53 -2.84
CA SER A 309 -3.94 16.21 -2.74
C SER A 309 -5.38 16.25 -2.21
N LEU A 310 -5.76 17.35 -1.53
CA LEU A 310 -7.08 17.56 -0.95
C LEU A 310 -8.05 18.32 -1.88
N ASP A 311 -7.55 18.89 -2.98
CA ASP A 311 -8.32 19.72 -3.91
C ASP A 311 -9.60 19.02 -4.40
N ARG A 312 -9.49 17.71 -4.66
CA ARG A 312 -10.61 16.86 -5.10
C ARG A 312 -11.81 16.79 -4.15
N TYR A 313 -11.61 17.05 -2.85
CA TYR A 313 -12.69 16.97 -1.86
C TYR A 313 -13.39 18.30 -1.63
N VAL A 314 -12.75 19.39 -2.06
CA VAL A 314 -13.16 20.75 -1.74
C VAL A 314 -13.91 21.38 -2.90
N ASN A 315 -13.70 20.92 -4.14
CA ASN A 315 -14.29 21.43 -5.39
C ASN A 315 -15.52 22.33 -5.19
N HIS A 316 -15.24 23.63 -5.05
CA HIS A 316 -16.23 24.66 -4.78
C HIS A 316 -16.80 25.11 -6.12
N LYS A 317 -18.09 24.84 -6.34
CA LYS A 317 -18.79 25.41 -7.48
C LYS A 317 -19.28 26.82 -7.13
N ALA A 318 -19.44 27.68 -8.14
CA ALA A 318 -19.89 29.05 -7.90
C ALA A 318 -21.26 29.10 -7.20
N GLU A 319 -22.14 28.14 -7.52
CA GLU A 319 -23.47 28.00 -6.92
C GLU A 319 -23.39 27.58 -5.44
N ASP A 320 -22.47 26.68 -5.10
CA ASP A 320 -22.23 26.27 -3.70
C ASP A 320 -21.78 27.48 -2.87
N VAL A 321 -20.86 28.27 -3.41
CA VAL A 321 -20.33 29.48 -2.73
C VAL A 321 -21.42 30.54 -2.60
N ALA A 322 -22.25 30.75 -3.63
CA ALA A 322 -23.38 31.69 -3.55
C ALA A 322 -24.38 31.28 -2.46
N PHE A 323 -24.67 29.98 -2.34
CA PHE A 323 -25.52 29.44 -1.27
C PHE A 323 -24.92 29.67 0.13
N GLU A 324 -23.61 29.46 0.29
CA GLU A 324 -22.90 29.71 1.55
C GLU A 324 -22.85 31.20 1.91
N LEU A 325 -22.65 32.09 0.93
CA LEU A 325 -22.69 33.55 1.13
C LEU A 325 -24.07 34.04 1.58
N ALA A 326 -25.14 33.35 1.19
CA ALA A 326 -26.50 33.59 1.67
C ALA A 326 -26.77 33.02 3.09
N GLY A 327 -25.74 32.47 3.76
CA GLY A 327 -25.85 31.84 5.09
C GLY A 327 -26.24 30.36 5.06
N GLY A 328 -26.38 29.77 3.87
CA GLY A 328 -26.59 28.35 3.69
C GLY A 328 -25.41 27.53 4.20
N LYS A 329 -25.66 26.31 4.68
CA LYS A 329 -24.61 25.35 5.04
C LYS A 329 -24.80 24.08 4.23
N PRO A 330 -23.72 23.49 3.69
CA PRO A 330 -23.84 22.23 2.96
C PRO A 330 -24.48 21.17 3.87
N PRO A 331 -25.33 20.28 3.31
CA PRO A 331 -25.94 19.23 4.09
C PRO A 331 -24.86 18.33 4.71
N PRO A 332 -25.03 17.88 5.97
CA PRO A 332 -24.10 16.95 6.58
C PRO A 332 -24.11 15.62 5.81
N PRO A 333 -23.01 14.84 5.85
CA PRO A 333 -23.00 13.52 5.25
C PRO A 333 -23.99 12.59 5.96
N PRO A 334 -24.60 11.61 5.25
CA PRO A 334 -25.51 10.63 5.86
C PRO A 334 -24.87 9.94 7.06
N PRO A 335 -25.55 9.75 8.20
CA PRO A 335 -24.94 9.18 9.40
C PRO A 335 -24.41 7.76 9.15
N LEU A 336 -23.33 7.39 9.85
CA LEU A 336 -22.86 6.00 9.85
C LEU A 336 -23.72 5.19 10.82
N PRO A 337 -24.06 3.92 10.52
CA PRO A 337 -24.87 3.07 11.39
C PRO A 337 -24.06 2.55 12.59
N LEU A 338 -23.63 3.46 13.48
CA LEU A 338 -22.80 3.13 14.64
C LEU A 338 -23.55 2.30 15.67
N GLU A 339 -24.86 2.51 15.80
CA GLU A 339 -25.74 1.74 16.70
C GLU A 339 -25.69 0.22 16.45
N ASP A 340 -25.46 -0.21 15.21
CA ASP A 340 -25.32 -1.61 14.85
C ASP A 340 -24.10 -2.29 15.50
N ILE A 341 -23.12 -1.49 15.93
CA ILE A 341 -21.99 -1.95 16.72
C ILE A 341 -22.19 -1.66 18.21
N LEU A 342 -22.63 -0.45 18.55
CA LEU A 342 -22.67 0.03 19.94
C LEU A 342 -23.75 -0.67 20.76
N PHE A 343 -24.90 -0.99 20.16
CA PHE A 343 -26.09 -1.43 20.88
C PHE A 343 -26.64 -2.79 20.42
N LYS A 344 -26.22 -3.32 19.27
CA LYS A 344 -26.62 -4.67 18.84
C LYS A 344 -25.52 -5.68 19.17
N PRO A 345 -25.74 -6.61 20.12
CA PRO A 345 -24.75 -7.66 20.38
C PRO A 345 -24.52 -8.50 19.12
N ALA A 346 -23.27 -8.96 18.94
CA ALA A 346 -22.99 -10.04 18.00
C ALA A 346 -23.88 -11.22 18.40
N ARG A 347 -24.44 -11.94 17.42
CA ARG A 347 -25.25 -13.15 17.63
C ARG A 347 -24.74 -13.91 18.85
N GLN A 348 -25.60 -14.08 19.85
CA GLN A 348 -25.40 -15.14 20.85
C GLN A 348 -25.01 -16.38 20.04
N ALA A 349 -23.89 -17.01 20.40
CA ALA A 349 -23.58 -18.33 19.89
C ALA A 349 -24.85 -19.15 20.05
N ALA A 350 -25.34 -19.76 18.97
CA ALA A 350 -26.55 -20.57 19.02
C ALA A 350 -26.44 -21.47 20.25
N GLU A 351 -27.32 -21.26 21.23
CA GLU A 351 -27.50 -22.22 22.30
C GLU A 351 -27.75 -23.57 21.60
N PRO A 352 -27.10 -24.66 22.05
CA PRO A 352 -27.50 -25.98 21.60
C PRO A 352 -29.01 -26.09 21.84
N PRO A 353 -29.79 -26.65 20.90
CA PRO A 353 -31.24 -26.73 21.06
C PRO A 353 -31.54 -27.35 22.42
N ALA A 354 -32.44 -26.72 23.17
CA ALA A 354 -32.87 -27.20 24.47
C ALA A 354 -33.18 -28.70 24.37
N PRO A 355 -32.76 -29.53 25.36
CA PRO A 355 -33.07 -30.95 25.33
C PRO A 355 -34.58 -31.10 25.22
N THR A 356 -35.01 -31.88 24.23
CA THR A 356 -36.41 -32.23 24.00
C THR A 356 -37.00 -32.70 25.33
N PRO A 357 -38.14 -32.16 25.78
CA PRO A 357 -38.74 -32.62 27.03
C PRO A 357 -39.01 -34.13 26.92
N PRO A 358 -38.79 -34.90 28.01
CA PRO A 358 -39.02 -36.34 27.99
C PRO A 358 -40.49 -36.61 27.63
N ALA A 359 -40.70 -37.61 26.77
CA ALA A 359 -42.02 -38.05 26.38
C ALA A 359 -42.86 -38.37 27.64
N PRO A 360 -44.15 -38.00 27.67
CA PRO A 360 -45.01 -38.30 28.80
C PRO A 360 -45.09 -39.82 29.00
N PRO A 361 -45.15 -40.30 30.25
CA PRO A 361 -45.22 -41.73 30.52
C PRO A 361 -46.47 -42.34 29.89
N ALA A 362 -46.29 -43.50 29.26
CA ALA A 362 -47.39 -44.27 28.70
C ALA A 362 -48.42 -44.59 29.79
N GLN A 363 -49.65 -44.11 29.59
CA GLN A 363 -50.78 -44.48 30.44
C GLN A 363 -51.05 -45.97 30.25
N VAL A 364 -50.80 -46.75 31.29
CA VAL A 364 -51.23 -48.15 31.38
C VAL A 364 -52.73 -48.14 31.64
N THR A 365 -53.53 -48.23 30.58
CA THR A 365 -54.96 -48.46 30.70
C THR A 365 -55.18 -49.95 30.96
N THR A 366 -55.34 -50.32 32.23
CA THR A 366 -55.86 -51.63 32.62
C THR A 366 -57.35 -51.67 32.29
N THR A 367 -57.70 -52.14 31.10
CA THR A 367 -59.10 -52.44 30.74
C THR A 367 -59.34 -53.93 30.92
N ALA A 368 -60.28 -54.27 31.80
CA ALA A 368 -60.71 -55.63 32.09
C ALA A 368 -61.15 -56.38 30.81
N ARG A 369 -60.68 -57.62 30.64
CA ARG A 369 -61.14 -58.52 29.58
C ARG A 369 -62.58 -58.96 29.88
N VAL A 370 -63.53 -58.42 29.14
CA VAL A 370 -64.87 -59.02 29.00
C VAL A 370 -64.73 -60.18 28.00
N ILE A 371 -64.98 -61.40 28.47
CA ILE A 371 -65.03 -62.61 27.63
C ILE A 371 -66.38 -62.59 26.89
N PRO A 372 -66.42 -62.59 25.54
CA PRO A 372 -67.69 -62.63 24.82
C PRO A 372 -68.32 -64.02 24.89
N PHE A 373 -69.60 -64.05 25.27
CA PHE A 373 -70.46 -65.23 25.31
C PHE A 373 -70.68 -65.78 23.89
N ARG A 374 -70.32 -67.05 23.65
CA ARG A 374 -70.44 -67.74 22.36
C ARG A 374 -71.74 -68.56 22.34
N PRO A 375 -72.75 -68.24 21.50
CA PRO A 375 -73.95 -69.06 21.41
C PRO A 375 -73.66 -70.39 20.66
N PRO A 376 -74.35 -71.49 21.02
CA PRO A 376 -74.07 -72.83 20.49
C PRO A 376 -74.53 -73.02 19.03
N PRO A 377 -73.93 -73.98 18.29
CA PRO A 377 -74.13 -74.16 16.86
C PRO A 377 -75.52 -74.73 16.54
N ARG A 378 -76.20 -74.16 15.53
CA ARG A 378 -77.37 -74.78 14.93
C ARG A 378 -76.92 -75.86 13.94
N LEU A 379 -77.39 -77.07 14.20
CA LEU A 379 -77.23 -78.26 13.38
C LEU A 379 -77.88 -78.07 12.00
N ALA A 380 -77.20 -78.59 10.98
CA ALA A 380 -77.70 -78.75 9.63
C ALA A 380 -78.86 -79.75 9.59
N ASN A 381 -79.81 -79.53 8.67
CA ASN A 381 -80.69 -80.55 8.11
C ASN A 381 -81.19 -80.07 6.74
N GLY A 382 -81.05 -80.94 5.73
CA GLY A 382 -81.76 -80.89 4.45
C GLY A 382 -80.96 -80.32 3.30
#